data_AF-A0A6V7UB40-F1
#
_entry.id   AF-A0A6V7UB40-F1
#
_cell.length_a   1.000
_cell.length_b   1.000
_cell.length_c   1.000
_cell.angle_alpha   90.00
_cell.angle_beta   90.00
_cell.angle_gamma   90.00
#
_symmetry.space_group_name_H-M   'P 1'
#
loop_
_entity.id
_entity.type
_entity.pdbx_description
1 polymer ?
#
loop_
_entity_poly.entity_id
_entity_poly.type
_entity_poly.pdbx_seq_one_letter_code
_entity_poly.pdbx_strand_id
1 'polypeptide(L)'
;MSYIRTIKDAKIEELEENNFSSASKEFNLLKLTIKASGFLWHQIRCIVTILYEIGCGNEKVELIDQLLDVELFPSRPQYKLANELPLCLFDCTFSDGQLDWQFDRGTICSIIEILQKIWAEHQVKSANIRQMLEGLGGMINNKMDNGETSRENDVKGLDEFIRNGPTPKKYEQIATRPRCMGLLEIRDKINRKRKAEENIEEHSLEEIKNEDD
;
A
#
# COMPACT_ATOMS: atom_id res chain seq x y z
N MET A 1 -6.57 11.04 -22.22
CA MET A 1 -5.88 10.01 -21.41
C MET A 1 -6.91 8.96 -21.04
N SER A 2 -6.67 7.68 -21.32
CA SER A 2 -7.55 6.61 -20.85
C SER A 2 -7.33 6.37 -19.35
N TYR A 3 -8.39 6.37 -18.55
CA TYR A 3 -8.35 6.01 -17.12
C TYR A 3 -8.57 4.52 -16.89
N ILE A 4 -8.94 3.80 -17.95
CA ILE A 4 -9.14 2.36 -17.92
C ILE A 4 -7.78 1.67 -17.94
N ARG A 5 -7.61 0.68 -17.05
CA ARG A 5 -6.44 -0.19 -16.98
C ARG A 5 -6.90 -1.62 -17.06
N THR A 6 -6.17 -2.44 -17.81
CA THR A 6 -6.49 -3.85 -17.99
C THR A 6 -5.54 -4.69 -17.16
N ILE A 7 -6.07 -5.33 -16.13
CA ILE A 7 -5.38 -6.38 -15.37
C ILE A 7 -5.49 -7.66 -16.20
N LYS A 8 -4.34 -8.26 -16.50
CA LYS A 8 -4.23 -9.52 -17.25
C LYS A 8 -4.27 -10.74 -16.34
N ASP A 9 -3.65 -10.63 -15.17
CA ASP A 9 -3.56 -11.70 -14.18
C ASP A 9 -3.41 -11.12 -12.77
N ALA A 10 -3.96 -11.82 -11.78
CA ALA A 10 -3.85 -11.48 -10.37
C ALA A 10 -3.89 -12.76 -9.52
N LYS A 11 -2.85 -12.99 -8.73
CA LYS A 11 -2.69 -14.23 -7.94
C LYS A 11 -2.17 -13.92 -6.54
N ILE A 12 -2.75 -14.57 -5.53
CA ILE A 12 -2.24 -14.57 -4.15
C ILE A 12 -1.67 -15.95 -3.86
N GLU A 13 -0.46 -15.99 -3.32
CA GLU A 13 0.24 -17.22 -2.93
C GLU A 13 0.90 -17.01 -1.59
N GLU A 14 0.95 -18.07 -0.78
CA GLU A 14 1.79 -18.10 0.41
C GLU A 14 3.26 -18.30 -0.01
N LEU A 15 4.16 -17.51 0.58
CA LEU A 15 5.58 -17.70 0.42
C LEU A 15 6.03 -18.76 1.41
N GLU A 16 6.26 -19.98 0.90
CA GLU A 16 6.82 -21.08 1.68
C GLU A 16 8.23 -20.71 2.18
N GLU A 17 8.35 -20.32 3.45
CA GLU A 17 9.63 -20.32 4.15
C GLU A 17 9.90 -21.75 4.63
N ASN A 18 11.06 -22.29 4.29
CA ASN A 18 11.46 -23.64 4.69
C ASN A 18 11.28 -23.85 6.21
N ASN A 19 10.21 -24.59 6.55
CA ASN A 19 9.85 -25.23 7.83
C ASN A 19 10.87 -25.12 8.97
N PHE A 20 11.04 -23.94 9.56
CA PHE A 20 11.64 -23.81 10.88
C PHE A 20 10.52 -23.70 11.92
N SER A 21 10.11 -24.88 12.40
CA SER A 21 9.30 -25.10 13.61
C SER A 21 7.86 -24.60 13.56
N SER A 22 6.98 -25.29 14.28
CA SER A 22 5.55 -25.05 14.48
C SER A 22 5.22 -23.72 15.21
N ALA A 23 5.94 -22.64 14.91
CA ALA A 23 5.79 -21.33 15.52
C ALA A 23 4.90 -20.44 14.63
N SER A 24 3.75 -20.06 15.18
CA SER A 24 2.66 -19.19 14.68
C SER A 24 2.64 -18.84 13.18
N LYS A 25 1.56 -19.26 12.50
CA LYS A 25 1.20 -18.86 11.12
C LYS A 25 1.03 -17.34 10.91
N GLU A 26 1.13 -16.56 11.98
CA GLU A 26 0.89 -15.12 12.02
C GLU A 26 1.93 -14.32 11.24
N PHE A 27 3.15 -14.87 11.08
CA PHE A 27 4.24 -14.22 10.35
C PHE A 27 4.40 -14.72 8.91
N ASN A 28 3.48 -15.55 8.43
CA ASN A 28 3.56 -16.08 7.07
C ASN A 28 3.35 -14.96 6.05
N LEU A 29 4.26 -14.88 5.08
CA LEU A 29 4.22 -13.86 4.04
C LEU A 29 3.30 -14.31 2.90
N LEU A 30 2.37 -13.44 2.53
CA LEU A 30 1.53 -13.61 1.34
C LEU A 30 2.04 -12.70 0.22
N LYS A 31 2.15 -13.25 -0.99
CA LYS A 31 2.56 -12.54 -2.20
C LYS A 31 1.37 -12.36 -3.11
N LEU A 32 0.93 -11.11 -3.30
CA LEU A 32 -0.01 -10.71 -4.34
C LEU A 32 0.76 -10.30 -5.60
N THR A 33 0.64 -11.08 -6.66
CA THR A 33 1.20 -10.77 -7.99
C THR A 33 0.11 -10.20 -8.87
N ILE A 34 0.32 -9.02 -9.48
CA ILE A 34 -0.62 -8.42 -10.42
C ILE A 34 0.12 -8.10 -11.72
N LYS A 35 -0.36 -8.63 -12.83
CA LYS A 35 0.15 -8.36 -14.18
C LYS A 35 -0.84 -7.48 -14.93
N ALA A 36 -0.39 -6.36 -15.47
CA ALA A 36 -1.23 -5.43 -16.23
C ALA A 36 -0.43 -4.76 -17.36
N SER A 37 -1.12 -4.05 -18.26
CA SER A 37 -0.45 -3.19 -19.25
C SER A 37 0.17 -1.92 -18.63
N GLY A 38 -0.28 -1.55 -17.43
CA GLY A 38 0.22 -0.40 -16.68
C GLY A 38 -0.69 -0.12 -15.50
N PHE A 39 -0.24 0.76 -14.60
CA PHE A 39 -0.95 1.11 -13.38
C PHE A 39 -1.16 2.61 -13.27
N LEU A 40 -2.25 3.02 -12.63
CA LEU A 40 -2.43 4.40 -12.17
C LEU A 40 -1.65 4.64 -10.87
N TRP A 41 -1.41 5.91 -10.56
CA TRP A 41 -0.76 6.28 -9.31
C TRP A 41 -1.54 5.71 -8.11
N HIS A 42 -0.80 5.04 -7.22
CA HIS A 42 -1.30 4.31 -6.05
C HIS A 42 -2.30 3.17 -6.30
N GLN A 43 -2.58 2.78 -7.54
CA GLN A 43 -3.62 1.77 -7.86
C GLN A 43 -3.42 0.46 -7.12
N ILE A 44 -2.20 -0.08 -7.09
CA ILE A 44 -1.92 -1.36 -6.41
C ILE A 44 -2.11 -1.25 -4.90
N ARG A 45 -1.64 -0.15 -4.29
CA ARG A 45 -1.81 0.07 -2.84
C ARG A 45 -3.29 0.21 -2.46
N CYS A 46 -4.10 0.82 -3.33
CA CYS A 46 -5.56 0.86 -3.16
C CYS A 46 -6.17 -0.55 -3.20
N ILE A 47 -5.78 -1.38 -4.19
CA ILE A 47 -6.26 -2.76 -4.31
C ILE A 47 -5.93 -3.55 -3.04
N VAL A 48 -4.68 -3.46 -2.56
CA VAL A 48 -4.25 -4.15 -1.33
C VAL A 48 -5.06 -3.70 -0.13
N THR A 49 -5.33 -2.39 0.05
CA THR A 49 -6.18 -1.93 1.16
C THR A 49 -7.57 -2.58 1.12
N ILE A 50 -8.23 -2.59 -0.05
CA ILE A 50 -9.58 -3.14 -0.16
C ILE A 50 -9.59 -4.65 0.11
N LEU A 51 -8.65 -5.40 -0.49
CA LEU A 51 -8.53 -6.84 -0.28
C LEU A 51 -8.24 -7.15 1.19
N TYR A 52 -7.40 -6.36 1.84
CA TYR A 52 -7.07 -6.52 3.25
C TYR A 52 -8.28 -6.31 4.15
N GLU A 53 -9.04 -5.22 3.97
CA GLU A 53 -10.22 -4.95 4.79
C GLU A 53 -11.35 -5.97 4.58
N ILE A 54 -11.50 -6.50 3.36
CA ILE A 54 -12.40 -7.64 3.09
C ILE A 54 -11.89 -8.92 3.78
N GLY A 55 -10.59 -9.19 3.70
CA GLY A 55 -9.96 -10.35 4.34
C GLY A 55 -10.07 -10.33 5.86
N CYS A 56 -10.04 -9.15 6.48
CA CYS A 56 -10.31 -8.95 7.91
C CYS A 56 -11.81 -9.05 8.27
N GLY A 57 -12.72 -9.13 7.29
CA GLY A 57 -14.16 -9.17 7.50
C GLY A 57 -14.79 -7.81 7.84
N ASN A 58 -14.04 -6.71 7.68
CA ASN A 58 -14.55 -5.36 7.92
C ASN A 58 -15.46 -4.87 6.78
N GLU A 59 -15.24 -5.41 5.58
CA GLU A 59 -16.00 -5.11 4.37
C GLU A 59 -16.50 -6.40 3.71
N LYS A 60 -17.56 -6.28 2.92
CA LYS A 60 -18.04 -7.40 2.12
C LYS A 60 -17.44 -7.39 0.72
N VAL A 61 -17.43 -8.53 0.06
CA VAL A 61 -16.91 -8.69 -1.31
C VAL A 61 -17.63 -7.81 -2.34
N GLU A 62 -18.91 -7.52 -2.13
CA GLU A 62 -19.71 -6.65 -3.02
C GLU A 62 -19.19 -5.21 -3.08
N LEU A 63 -18.38 -4.78 -2.11
CA LEU A 63 -17.72 -3.47 -2.14
C LEU A 63 -16.87 -3.30 -3.41
N ILE A 64 -16.26 -4.37 -3.93
CA ILE A 64 -15.42 -4.28 -5.13
C ILE A 64 -16.27 -3.85 -6.34
N ASP A 65 -17.41 -4.50 -6.55
CA ASP A 65 -18.32 -4.18 -7.65
C ASP A 65 -18.86 -2.75 -7.52
N GLN A 66 -19.20 -2.35 -6.30
CA GLN A 66 -19.63 -0.99 -6.00
C GLN A 66 -18.56 0.05 -6.36
N LEU A 67 -17.30 -0.17 -5.97
CA LEU A 67 -16.21 0.78 -6.24
C LEU A 67 -15.81 0.86 -7.72
N LEU A 68 -16.15 -0.16 -8.52
CA LEU A 68 -15.92 -0.17 -9.97
C LEU A 68 -17.08 0.48 -10.75
N ASP A 69 -18.24 0.67 -10.12
CA ASP A 69 -19.37 1.39 -10.68
C ASP A 69 -19.16 2.91 -10.53
N VAL A 70 -18.88 3.57 -11.65
CA VAL A 70 -18.61 5.01 -11.71
C VAL A 70 -19.87 5.85 -11.49
N GLU A 71 -21.07 5.31 -11.73
CA GLU A 71 -22.33 6.00 -11.45
C GLU A 71 -22.61 6.01 -9.95
N LEU A 72 -22.33 4.90 -9.26
CA LEU A 72 -22.48 4.79 -7.80
C LEU A 72 -21.36 5.54 -7.06
N PHE A 73 -20.11 5.36 -7.52
CA PHE A 73 -18.90 5.97 -6.97
C PHE A 73 -18.14 6.79 -8.03
N PRO A 74 -18.62 8.00 -8.39
CA PRO A 74 -17.91 8.93 -9.29
C PRO A 74 -16.50 9.32 -8.82
N SER A 75 -16.21 9.18 -7.53
CA SER A 75 -14.87 9.37 -6.98
C SER A 75 -14.60 8.39 -5.85
N ARG A 76 -13.32 8.06 -5.69
CA ARG A 76 -12.83 7.10 -4.70
C ARG A 76 -13.14 7.59 -3.27
N PRO A 77 -13.75 6.76 -2.42
CA PRO A 77 -13.86 7.06 -0.99
C PRO A 77 -12.50 7.27 -0.32
N GLN A 78 -12.46 7.97 0.80
CA GLN A 78 -11.23 8.23 1.53
C GLN A 78 -10.85 7.02 2.40
N TYR A 79 -9.79 6.33 2.01
CA TYR A 79 -9.17 5.29 2.82
C TYR A 79 -7.65 5.35 2.68
N LYS A 80 -6.97 4.84 3.71
CA LYS A 80 -5.52 4.87 3.78
C LYS A 80 -4.91 3.86 2.82
N LEU A 81 -3.85 4.27 2.14
CA LEU A 81 -3.10 3.38 1.26
C LEU A 81 -2.34 2.35 2.08
N ALA A 82 -2.34 1.10 1.62
CA ALA A 82 -1.49 0.06 2.15
C ALA A 82 -0.02 0.51 2.19
N ASN A 83 0.80 -0.10 3.02
CA ASN A 83 2.24 0.20 3.08
C ASN A 83 2.88 0.14 1.69
N GLU A 84 3.81 1.05 1.42
CA GLU A 84 4.57 1.04 0.16
C GLU A 84 5.75 0.08 0.17
N LEU A 85 6.29 -0.24 1.35
CA LEU A 85 7.47 -1.07 1.49
C LEU A 85 7.40 -2.41 0.72
N PRO A 86 6.29 -3.18 0.74
CA PRO A 86 6.22 -4.47 0.04
C PRO A 86 5.99 -4.35 -1.48
N LEU A 87 5.76 -3.14 -2.03
CA LEU A 87 5.48 -2.98 -3.44
C LEU A 87 6.78 -3.04 -4.27
N CYS A 88 6.95 -4.11 -5.03
CA CYS A 88 8.11 -4.33 -5.89
C CYS A 88 7.69 -4.48 -7.36
N LEU A 89 8.31 -3.71 -8.26
CA LEU A 89 8.24 -3.98 -9.70
C LEU A 89 9.17 -5.14 -10.02
N PHE A 90 8.61 -6.34 -10.14
CA PHE A 90 9.39 -7.56 -10.29
C PHE A 90 9.80 -7.86 -11.74
N ASP A 91 8.88 -7.70 -12.69
CA ASP A 91 9.12 -8.09 -14.09
C ASP A 91 8.40 -7.15 -15.07
N CYS A 92 9.00 -6.98 -16.25
CA CYS A 92 8.50 -6.20 -17.37
C CYS A 92 8.56 -7.05 -18.65
N THR A 93 7.40 -7.37 -19.22
CA THR A 93 7.32 -8.18 -20.45
C THR A 93 7.40 -7.31 -21.70
N PHE A 94 8.28 -7.68 -22.62
CA PHE A 94 8.41 -7.09 -23.95
C PHE A 94 8.05 -8.10 -25.04
N SER A 95 7.77 -7.63 -26.25
CA SER A 95 7.45 -8.54 -27.36
C SER A 95 8.68 -9.34 -27.77
N ASP A 96 8.49 -10.61 -28.13
CA ASP A 96 9.57 -11.49 -28.55
C ASP A 96 10.37 -10.89 -29.72
N GLY A 97 11.70 -10.96 -29.64
CA GLY A 97 12.59 -10.44 -30.67
C GLY A 97 12.76 -8.91 -30.70
N GLN A 98 12.10 -8.16 -29.82
CA GLN A 98 12.27 -6.71 -29.73
C GLN A 98 13.53 -6.29 -28.96
N LEU A 99 14.02 -7.15 -28.07
CA LEU A 99 15.16 -6.90 -27.21
C LEU A 99 16.16 -8.04 -27.29
N ASP A 100 17.44 -7.67 -27.35
CA ASP A 100 18.56 -8.59 -27.19
C ASP A 100 19.22 -8.30 -25.83
N TRP A 101 18.89 -9.13 -24.84
CA TRP A 101 19.37 -8.95 -23.48
C TRP A 101 20.82 -9.38 -23.36
N GLN A 102 21.69 -8.43 -23.02
CA GLN A 102 23.12 -8.67 -22.85
C GLN A 102 23.42 -8.94 -21.37
N PHE A 103 24.14 -10.02 -21.10
CA PHE A 103 24.46 -10.46 -19.75
C PHE A 103 25.95 -10.68 -19.58
N ASP A 104 26.54 -10.05 -18.56
CA ASP A 104 27.90 -10.35 -18.15
C ASP A 104 27.90 -11.32 -16.97
N ARG A 105 28.61 -12.44 -17.14
CA ARG A 105 28.67 -13.49 -16.12
C ARG A 105 29.34 -13.00 -14.85
N GLY A 106 30.40 -12.20 -14.96
CA GLY A 106 31.11 -11.67 -13.78
C GLY A 106 30.19 -10.81 -12.92
N THR A 107 29.49 -9.88 -13.57
CA THR A 107 28.50 -8.99 -12.95
C THR A 107 27.36 -9.76 -12.31
N ILE A 108 26.79 -10.77 -12.99
CA ILE A 108 25.73 -11.62 -12.42
C ILE A 108 26.24 -12.32 -11.15
N CYS A 109 27.43 -12.91 -11.17
CA CYS A 109 28.02 -13.53 -9.98
C CYS A 109 28.18 -12.53 -8.84
N SER A 110 28.70 -11.33 -9.11
CA SER A 110 28.85 -10.28 -8.09
C SER A 110 27.50 -9.81 -7.53
N ILE A 111 26.47 -9.68 -8.37
CA ILE A 111 25.11 -9.34 -7.92
C ILE A 111 24.56 -10.44 -7.02
N ILE A 112 24.73 -11.71 -7.37
CA ILE A 112 24.31 -12.84 -6.54
C ILE A 112 24.99 -12.78 -5.17
N GLU A 113 26.30 -12.53 -5.11
CA GLU A 113 27.03 -12.39 -3.85
C GLU A 113 26.52 -11.21 -2.99
N ILE A 114 26.21 -10.08 -3.62
CA ILE A 114 25.65 -8.91 -2.93
C ILE A 114 24.27 -9.25 -2.36
N LEU A 115 23.39 -9.87 -3.16
CA LEU A 115 22.05 -10.25 -2.73
C LEU A 115 22.09 -11.27 -1.59
N GLN A 116 23.02 -12.23 -1.63
CA GLN A 116 23.22 -13.19 -0.55
C GLN A 116 23.61 -12.51 0.77
N LYS A 117 24.51 -11.51 0.73
CA LYS A 117 24.92 -10.74 1.92
C LYS A 117 23.75 -9.95 2.50
N ILE A 118 23.00 -9.24 1.65
CA ILE A 118 21.81 -8.48 2.05
C ILE A 118 20.75 -9.41 2.65
N TRP A 119 20.49 -10.54 2.00
CA TRP A 119 19.54 -11.54 2.51
C TRP A 119 19.97 -12.07 3.89
N ALA A 120 21.23 -12.44 4.07
CA ALA A 120 21.73 -12.95 5.35
C ALA A 120 21.58 -11.91 6.48
N GLU A 121 21.87 -10.63 6.20
CA GLU A 121 21.68 -9.55 7.16
C GLU A 121 20.21 -9.39 7.57
N HIS A 122 19.30 -9.36 6.61
CA HIS A 122 17.86 -9.25 6.89
C HIS A 122 17.32 -10.49 7.59
N GLN A 123 17.81 -11.68 7.25
CA GLN A 123 17.42 -12.94 7.90
C GLN A 123 17.81 -12.94 9.38
N VAL A 124 19.03 -12.52 9.72
CA VAL A 124 19.49 -12.41 11.12
C VAL A 124 18.67 -11.37 11.89
N LYS A 125 18.43 -10.20 11.29
CA LYS A 125 17.59 -9.15 11.90
C LYS A 125 16.16 -9.64 12.17
N SER A 126 15.54 -10.29 11.19
CA SER A 126 14.20 -10.87 11.32
C SER A 126 14.16 -11.95 12.42
N ALA A 127 15.11 -12.89 12.41
CA ALA A 127 15.18 -13.96 13.39
C ALA A 127 15.40 -13.45 14.83
N ASN A 128 16.21 -12.39 15.02
CA ASN A 128 16.40 -11.76 16.32
C ASN A 128 15.10 -11.13 16.83
N ILE A 129 14.39 -10.39 15.98
CA ILE A 129 13.11 -9.76 16.34
C ILE A 129 12.07 -10.84 16.66
N ARG A 130 11.99 -11.91 15.85
CA ARG A 130 11.07 -13.02 16.08
C ARG A 130 11.32 -13.70 17.44
N GLN A 131 12.57 -14.01 17.77
CA GLN A 131 12.92 -14.58 19.08
C GLN A 131 12.57 -13.63 20.24
N MET A 132 12.76 -12.32 20.07
CA MET A 132 12.34 -11.32 21.07
C MET A 132 10.81 -11.32 21.26
N LEU A 133 10.04 -11.40 20.17
CA LEU A 133 8.58 -11.48 20.22
C LEU A 133 8.10 -12.75 20.93
N GLU A 134 8.66 -13.91 20.57
CA GLU A 134 8.34 -15.20 21.20
C GLU A 134 8.67 -15.19 22.70
N GLY A 135 9.83 -14.64 23.07
CA GLY A 135 10.25 -14.49 24.47
C GLY A 135 9.31 -13.60 25.27
N LEU A 136 8.90 -12.44 24.72
CA LEU A 136 7.95 -11.53 25.37
C LEU A 136 6.54 -12.13 25.45
N GLY A 137 6.06 -12.81 24.41
CA GLY A 137 4.79 -13.51 24.41
C GLY A 137 4.73 -14.61 25.48
N GLY A 138 5.82 -15.36 25.66
CA GLY A 138 5.95 -16.33 26.75
C GLY A 138 5.87 -15.69 28.15
N MET A 139 6.41 -14.49 28.35
CA MET A 139 6.33 -13.77 29.63
C MET A 139 4.91 -13.33 29.98
N ILE A 140 4.10 -12.94 28.99
CA ILE A 140 2.69 -12.56 29.18
C ILE A 140 1.87 -13.78 29.57
N ASN A 141 2.01 -14.88 28.84
CA ASN A 141 1.27 -16.12 29.09
C ASN A 141 1.58 -16.72 30.46
N ASN A 142 2.84 -16.63 30.94
CA ASN A 142 3.22 -17.13 32.26
C ASN A 142 2.72 -16.26 33.43
N LYS A 143 2.27 -15.02 33.18
CA LYS A 143 1.72 -14.11 34.21
C LYS A 143 0.18 -14.05 34.23
N MET A 144 -0.48 -14.51 33.15
CA MET A 144 -1.94 -14.47 32.96
C MET A 144 -2.69 -15.73 33.46
N ASP A 145 -2.19 -16.43 34.48
CA ASP A 145 -2.94 -17.52 35.15
C ASP A 145 -3.99 -17.00 36.17
N ASN A 146 -4.21 -15.68 36.21
CA ASN A 146 -5.24 -15.02 37.01
C ASN A 146 -6.29 -14.32 36.13
N GLY A 147 -7.06 -15.11 35.37
CA GLY A 147 -8.50 -14.86 35.18
C GLY A 147 -9.02 -13.68 34.33
N GLU A 148 -8.20 -12.91 33.60
CA GLU A 148 -8.70 -11.91 32.64
C GLU A 148 -8.16 -12.14 31.22
N THR A 149 -8.88 -12.97 30.46
CA THR A 149 -8.58 -13.27 29.05
C THR A 149 -9.08 -12.14 28.14
N SER A 150 -8.33 -11.04 28.09
CA SER A 150 -8.42 -10.11 26.95
C SER A 150 -7.27 -10.45 26.01
N ARG A 151 -7.52 -11.32 25.02
CA ARG A 151 -6.63 -11.52 23.86
C ARG A 151 -6.56 -10.22 23.06
N GLU A 152 -5.88 -9.19 23.56
CA GLU A 152 -5.60 -7.99 22.77
C GLU A 152 -4.59 -8.34 21.68
N ASN A 153 -5.13 -8.80 20.54
CA ASN A 153 -4.55 -9.00 19.22
C ASN A 153 -3.01 -9.05 19.16
N ASP A 154 -2.45 -10.26 19.32
CA ASP A 154 -1.03 -10.58 19.09
C ASP A 154 -0.49 -10.08 17.73
N VAL A 155 -1.39 -9.79 16.78
CA VAL A 155 -1.10 -9.33 15.42
C VAL A 155 -1.26 -7.82 15.18
N LYS A 156 -1.56 -7.01 16.21
CA LYS A 156 -1.82 -5.55 16.04
C LYS A 156 -0.69 -4.82 15.29
N GLY A 157 0.57 -5.16 15.57
CA GLY A 157 1.71 -4.54 14.90
C GLY A 157 1.77 -4.87 13.40
N LEU A 158 1.39 -6.09 13.01
CA LEU A 158 1.33 -6.53 11.62
C LEU A 158 0.18 -5.83 10.87
N ASP A 159 -0.97 -5.72 11.54
CA ASP A 159 -2.13 -4.98 11.07
C ASP A 159 -1.82 -3.51 10.77
N GLU A 160 -1.14 -2.84 11.71
CA GLU A 160 -0.74 -1.44 11.56
C GLU A 160 0.32 -1.26 10.47
N PHE A 161 1.21 -2.24 10.29
CA PHE A 161 2.17 -2.24 9.20
C PHE A 161 1.45 -2.23 7.86
N ILE A 162 0.48 -3.13 7.62
CA ILE A 162 -0.26 -3.20 6.35
C ILE A 162 -1.08 -1.92 6.13
N ARG A 163 -1.79 -1.43 7.16
CA ARG A 163 -2.58 -0.18 7.13
C ARG A 163 -1.71 1.08 7.09
N ASN A 164 -0.38 0.95 7.13
CA ASN A 164 0.59 2.04 7.12
C ASN A 164 0.41 3.04 8.29
N GLY A 165 -0.09 2.57 9.44
CA GLY A 165 -0.24 3.34 10.69
C GLY A 165 -1.35 2.80 11.59
N PRO A 166 -1.78 3.57 12.61
CA PRO A 166 -2.53 3.02 13.73
C PRO A 166 -3.92 2.50 13.32
N THR A 167 -4.31 1.37 13.91
CA THR A 167 -5.64 0.80 13.68
C THR A 167 -6.68 1.61 14.47
N PRO A 168 -7.75 2.13 13.82
CA PRO A 168 -8.77 2.91 14.50
C PRO A 168 -9.57 2.02 15.47
N LYS A 169 -9.97 2.58 16.62
CA LYS A 169 -10.77 1.85 17.62
C LYS A 169 -12.13 1.38 17.09
N LYS A 170 -12.69 2.12 16.15
CA LYS A 170 -13.95 1.80 15.47
C LYS A 170 -13.71 1.83 13.98
N TYR A 171 -14.07 0.74 13.31
CA TYR A 171 -14.03 0.68 11.85
C TYR A 171 -15.23 1.42 11.26
N GLU A 172 -14.98 2.27 10.25
CA GLU A 172 -16.02 2.92 9.46
C GLU A 172 -16.01 2.33 8.05
N GLN A 173 -17.18 1.93 7.54
CA GLN A 173 -17.25 1.30 6.22
C GLN A 173 -16.82 2.25 5.10
N ILE A 174 -16.00 1.77 4.18
CA ILE A 174 -15.39 2.51 3.07
C ILE A 174 -16.45 3.24 2.24
N ALA A 175 -17.57 2.59 1.95
CA ALA A 175 -18.66 3.17 1.19
C ALA A 175 -19.27 4.43 1.83
N THR A 176 -19.20 4.55 3.17
CA THR A 176 -19.80 5.66 3.94
C THR A 176 -18.87 6.86 4.09
N ARG A 177 -17.58 6.69 3.78
CA ARG A 177 -16.55 7.71 4.00
C ARG A 177 -16.67 8.86 3.00
N PRO A 178 -16.22 10.09 3.36
CA PRO A 178 -16.14 11.18 2.42
C PRO A 178 -15.28 10.79 1.22
N ARG A 179 -15.63 11.31 0.05
CA ARG A 179 -14.92 10.97 -1.19
C ARG A 179 -13.75 11.92 -1.42
N CYS A 180 -12.72 11.40 -2.08
CA CYS A 180 -11.62 12.21 -2.58
C CYS A 180 -12.14 13.15 -3.67
N MET A 181 -11.53 14.34 -3.78
CA MET A 181 -11.88 15.25 -4.87
C MET A 181 -11.53 14.63 -6.22
N GLY A 182 -12.42 14.83 -7.19
CA GLY A 182 -12.19 14.39 -8.56
C GLY A 182 -11.04 15.16 -9.21
N LEU A 183 -10.40 14.58 -10.25
CA LEU A 183 -9.33 15.27 -10.99
C LEU A 183 -9.81 16.58 -11.65
N LEU A 184 -11.05 16.60 -12.13
CA LEU A 184 -11.67 17.80 -12.68
C LEU A 184 -11.86 18.86 -11.60
N GLU A 185 -12.36 18.48 -10.42
CA GLU A 185 -12.51 19.39 -9.29
C GLU A 185 -11.17 19.94 -8.80
N ILE A 186 -10.13 19.10 -8.76
CA ILE A 186 -8.77 19.52 -8.42
C ILE A 186 -8.25 20.52 -9.45
N ARG A 187 -8.41 20.23 -10.75
CA ARG A 187 -8.01 21.13 -11.83
C ARG A 187 -8.74 22.47 -11.75
N ASP A 188 -10.05 22.46 -11.52
CA ASP A 188 -10.85 23.67 -11.40
C ASP A 188 -10.44 24.49 -10.18
N LYS A 189 -10.15 23.84 -9.04
CA LYS A 189 -9.60 24.52 -7.86
C LYS A 189 -8.25 25.17 -8.15
N ILE A 190 -7.34 24.47 -8.83
CA ILE A 190 -6.03 25.02 -9.21
C ILE A 190 -6.21 26.22 -10.16
N ASN A 191 -7.08 26.09 -11.17
CA ASN A 191 -7.36 27.18 -12.12
C ASN A 191 -7.99 28.39 -11.44
N ARG A 192 -8.91 28.20 -10.48
CA ARG A 192 -9.50 29.28 -9.69
C ARG A 192 -8.45 29.96 -8.82
N LYS A 193 -7.55 29.19 -8.19
CA LYS A 193 -6.45 29.75 -7.38
C LYS A 193 -5.52 30.61 -8.23
N ARG A 194 -5.14 30.12 -9.42
CA ARG A 194 -4.28 30.86 -10.35
C ARG A 194 -4.93 32.17 -10.82
N LYS A 195 -6.21 32.14 -11.19
CA LYS A 195 -6.96 33.36 -11.56
C LYS A 195 -7.09 34.35 -10.39
N ALA A 196 -7.25 33.86 -9.17
CA ALA A 196 -7.31 34.73 -8.00
C ALA A 196 -5.95 35.39 -7.72
N GLU A 197 -4.85 34.67 -7.92
CA GLU A 197 -3.48 35.19 -7.81
C GLU A 197 -3.18 36.25 -8.89
N GLU A 198 -3.55 35.98 -10.16
CA GLU A 198 -3.45 36.93 -11.28
C GLU A 198 -4.24 38.23 -10.99
N ASN A 199 -5.47 38.12 -10.48
CA ASN A 199 -6.29 39.30 -10.12
C ASN A 199 -5.72 40.10 -8.94
N ILE A 200 -5.06 39.45 -7.97
CA ILE A 200 -4.43 40.15 -6.83
C ILE A 200 -3.21 40.93 -7.31
N GLU A 201 -2.39 40.36 -8.22
CA GLU A 201 -1.25 41.06 -8.81
C GLU A 201 -1.69 42.27 -9.65
N GLU A 202 -2.75 42.14 -10.46
CA GLU A 202 -3.30 43.25 -11.24
C GLU A 202 -3.82 44.38 -10.33
N HIS A 203 -4.57 44.06 -9.28
CA HIS A 203 -5.10 45.07 -8.35
C HIS A 203 -3.99 45.77 -7.55
N SER A 204 -2.90 45.05 -7.22
CA SER A 204 -1.73 45.61 -6.54
C SER A 204 -0.96 46.60 -7.45
N LEU A 205 -0.89 46.31 -8.76
CA LEU A 205 -0.22 47.17 -9.75
C LEU A 205 -1.04 48.42 -10.10
N GLU A 206 -2.37 48.34 -10.02
CA GLU A 206 -3.26 49.50 -10.17
C GLU A 206 -3.22 50.43 -8.96
N GLU A 207 -3.13 49.89 -7.74
CA GLU A 207 -2.96 50.70 -6.52
C GLU A 207 -1.65 51.48 -6.52
N ILE A 208 -0.53 50.87 -6.93
CA ILE A 208 0.78 51.55 -7.04
C ILE A 208 0.73 52.68 -8.08
N LYS A 209 -0.02 52.53 -9.18
CA LYS A 209 -0.15 53.58 -10.20
C LYS A 209 -1.01 54.76 -9.77
N ASN A 210 -1.92 54.56 -8.81
CA ASN A 210 -2.83 55.61 -8.33
C ASN A 210 -2.26 56.39 -7.12
N GLU A 211 -1.15 55.96 -6.52
CA GLU A 211 -0.46 56.69 -5.44
C GLU A 211 0.61 57.68 -5.95
N ASP A 212 0.95 57.65 -7.25
CA ASP A 212 1.96 58.51 -7.88
C ASP A 212 1.37 59.75 -8.64
N ASP A 213 0.06 60.00 -8.54
CA ASP A 213 -0.67 61.20 -9.05
C ASP A 213 -1.14 62.12 -7.90
#